data_AF-A0A260BRD0-F1
#
_entry.id   AF-A0A260BRD0-F1
#
_cell.length_a   1.000
_cell.length_b   1.000
_cell.length_c   1.000
_cell.angle_alpha   90.00
_cell.angle_beta   90.00
_cell.angle_gamma   90.00
#
_symmetry.space_group_name_H-M   'P 1'
#
loop_
_entity.id
_entity.type
_entity.pdbx_description
1 polymer ?
#
loop_
_entity_poly.entity_id
_entity_poly.type
_entity_poly.pdbx_seq_one_letter_code
_entity_poly.pdbx_strand_id
1 'polypeptide(L)'
;MRHPRRRTHSATRSLFTSGAVALMLISGAGSALAQPVTTPLPTPSAAPDAATVERAPAPAELCVSTPTTSPSATTSPAPTTDDAAPAACDAVDAAPTVSTVAPSPPTSAPTTTPPAAAPATTTSATPSGEKIPYTGLPTENPNSTIIPGQMRSDREEWPEPFTKEDADRAEVREFELQQRQSAARGPAPGPDCQQYWPSDKWVCGAIRDKYNSLGAQFSFLLWPTSDELVNPDGFGRRQTFQNGPIYWSAASGAHPVANHFFAAWQRNGWEAGPLKYPTTDEIVNADGLGRRQEFQGGTVYWKLNEAYFVGGAIRDRWAALGSEAQSGILGYPTSDETLLPDGQGRMNRFESGVIYWHPNFGAHEVGGLTLALWAISGYEAGQYGYPTTAQYLNPAGDLVQGFSNGEINLTQLMRNAGNIAIAGKQVNNILAESLRQYAERNGFDLDEVLGEGSGTARRASNDGGVSVPAGYVYDTSLGSLNDYCTNSPDQFPSPGDNADFSGACARHDMCYEANDGNDDAMAQCNTELRENLLTVCRNVYTGTFDPRRSACTTTAREYFEAVALAHPGQYF
;
A
#
# COMPACT_ATOMS: atom_id res chain seq x y z
N MET A 1 5.99 55.63 32.34
CA MET A 1 4.80 54.84 32.76
C MET A 1 3.72 54.92 31.68
N ARG A 2 2.65 54.12 31.78
CA ARG A 2 1.71 53.76 30.70
C ARG A 2 0.94 54.94 30.03
N HIS A 3 0.83 54.83 28.70
CA HIS A 3 -0.34 55.07 27.80
C HIS A 3 -1.69 55.58 28.39
N PRO A 4 -2.48 56.34 27.58
CA PRO A 4 -3.52 55.68 26.76
C PRO A 4 -3.77 56.22 25.32
N ARG A 5 -4.63 55.47 24.59
CA ARG A 5 -5.04 55.61 23.16
C ARG A 5 -6.24 56.55 22.95
N ARG A 6 -6.42 57.12 21.73
CA ARG A 6 -7.55 56.80 20.78
C ARG A 6 -7.67 57.71 19.52
N ARG A 7 -7.91 57.06 18.37
CA ARG A 7 -8.80 57.37 17.20
C ARG A 7 -8.89 58.77 16.54
N THR A 8 -8.76 58.78 15.19
CA THR A 8 -9.65 59.39 14.14
C THR A 8 -9.00 59.12 12.74
N HIS A 9 -9.63 58.50 11.73
CA HIS A 9 -10.70 58.89 10.75
C HIS A 9 -10.20 59.45 9.39
N SER A 10 -10.91 59.06 8.31
CA SER A 10 -10.90 59.55 6.90
C SER A 10 -9.71 59.25 5.98
N ALA A 11 -9.83 59.21 4.64
CA ALA A 11 -10.97 58.89 3.73
C ALA A 11 -10.49 58.91 2.24
N THR A 12 -11.22 58.23 1.33
CA THR A 12 -11.30 58.47 -0.15
C THR A 12 -10.01 58.40 -0.99
N ARG A 13 -9.98 57.64 -2.10
CA ARG A 13 -10.68 57.98 -3.37
C ARG A 13 -10.99 56.77 -4.25
N SER A 14 -11.99 56.95 -5.12
CA SER A 14 -12.38 56.05 -6.22
C SER A 14 -12.02 56.68 -7.56
N LEU A 15 -11.77 55.86 -8.59
CA LEU A 15 -12.04 56.18 -10.00
C LEU A 15 -12.27 54.88 -10.79
N PHE A 16 -13.19 54.92 -11.75
CA PHE A 16 -13.66 53.81 -12.61
C PHE A 16 -13.07 53.93 -14.02
N THR A 17 -12.82 52.78 -14.69
CA THR A 17 -13.10 52.43 -16.12
C THR A 17 -12.46 51.06 -16.38
N SER A 18 -13.19 49.95 -16.52
CA SER A 18 -13.99 49.52 -17.69
C SER A 18 -13.19 49.20 -18.95
N GLY A 19 -13.21 47.92 -19.35
CA GLY A 19 -12.63 47.39 -20.58
C GLY A 19 -12.75 45.86 -20.60
N ALA A 20 -13.82 45.33 -21.19
CA ALA A 20 -14.09 43.89 -21.26
C ALA A 20 -13.97 43.39 -22.71
N VAL A 21 -13.47 42.16 -22.88
CA VAL A 21 -13.79 41.30 -24.02
C VAL A 21 -14.07 39.91 -23.47
N ALA A 22 -15.14 39.29 -23.93
CA ALA A 22 -15.61 37.99 -23.48
C ALA A 22 -15.37 36.92 -24.54
N LEU A 23 -15.37 35.65 -24.13
CA LEU A 23 -15.82 34.56 -24.99
C LEU A 23 -16.77 33.65 -24.22
N MET A 24 -18.03 33.60 -24.65
CA MET A 24 -19.03 32.65 -24.18
C MET A 24 -18.96 31.37 -25.01
N LEU A 25 -19.11 30.19 -24.38
CA LEU A 25 -19.94 29.13 -24.96
C LEU A 25 -20.80 28.45 -23.88
N ILE A 26 -22.03 28.91 -23.87
CA ILE A 26 -23.29 28.36 -23.36
C ILE A 26 -23.31 26.83 -23.14
N SER A 27 -23.56 26.41 -21.90
CA SER A 27 -24.70 25.55 -21.57
C SER A 27 -25.08 25.75 -20.09
N GLY A 28 -26.39 25.81 -19.80
CA GLY A 28 -26.85 26.24 -18.48
C GLY A 28 -28.13 25.53 -18.03
N ALA A 29 -28.01 24.85 -16.89
CA ALA A 29 -29.04 24.56 -15.88
C ALA A 29 -28.27 24.06 -14.65
N GLY A 30 -28.47 24.53 -13.43
CA GLY A 30 -29.54 25.37 -12.90
C GLY A 30 -29.69 25.05 -11.41
N SER A 31 -28.70 25.41 -10.59
CA SER A 31 -28.64 25.03 -9.18
C SER A 31 -29.75 25.69 -8.36
N ALA A 32 -30.83 24.96 -8.12
CA ALA A 32 -31.89 25.35 -7.19
C ALA A 32 -31.58 24.79 -5.79
N LEU A 33 -31.36 25.68 -4.83
CA LEU A 33 -31.29 25.33 -3.41
C LEU A 33 -32.69 24.94 -2.92
N ALA A 34 -32.83 23.71 -2.39
CA ALA A 34 -34.07 23.23 -1.77
C ALA A 34 -33.80 22.81 -0.31
N GLN A 35 -34.62 23.34 0.61
CA GLN A 35 -34.58 23.02 2.04
C GLN A 35 -35.30 21.70 2.35
N PRO A 36 -34.98 21.01 3.47
CA PRO A 36 -35.58 19.72 3.78
C PRO A 36 -37.05 19.85 4.21
N VAL A 37 -37.94 19.14 3.52
CA VAL A 37 -39.33 18.93 3.94
C VAL A 37 -39.49 17.50 4.45
N THR A 38 -39.87 17.35 5.71
CA THR A 38 -40.13 16.07 6.36
C THR A 38 -41.60 15.66 6.21
N THR A 39 -41.84 14.50 5.60
CA THR A 39 -43.13 13.77 5.69
C THR A 39 -42.88 12.25 5.68
N PRO A 40 -43.74 11.44 6.32
CA PRO A 40 -43.37 10.10 6.80
C PRO A 40 -43.61 8.96 5.80
N LEU A 41 -42.92 7.83 6.06
CA LEU A 41 -43.04 6.55 5.36
C LEU A 41 -44.44 5.90 5.50
N PRO A 42 -44.99 5.28 4.44
CA PRO A 42 -46.06 4.29 4.56
C PRO A 42 -45.51 2.89 4.87
N THR A 43 -46.29 2.09 5.61
CA THR A 43 -45.97 0.72 6.04
C THR A 43 -46.13 -0.29 4.90
N PRO A 44 -45.28 -1.34 4.77
CA PRO A 44 -45.43 -2.34 3.72
C PRO A 44 -46.61 -3.30 3.96
N SER A 45 -47.33 -3.63 2.88
CA SER A 45 -48.38 -4.65 2.85
C SER A 45 -47.79 -6.05 2.58
N ALA A 46 -48.54 -7.10 2.93
CA ALA A 46 -48.10 -8.48 2.94
C ALA A 46 -47.78 -9.08 1.54
N ALA A 47 -46.96 -10.15 1.56
CA ALA A 47 -46.50 -10.91 0.41
C ALA A 47 -47.59 -11.76 -0.27
N PRO A 48 -47.26 -12.37 -1.42
CA PRO A 48 -47.49 -13.80 -1.56
C PRO A 48 -46.29 -14.60 -2.11
N ASP A 49 -46.11 -15.78 -1.51
CA ASP A 49 -45.59 -17.05 -2.03
C ASP A 49 -44.46 -17.11 -3.07
N ALA A 50 -43.35 -17.72 -2.66
CA ALA A 50 -42.24 -18.10 -3.53
C ALA A 50 -42.58 -19.34 -4.38
N ALA A 51 -42.66 -19.16 -5.69
CA ALA A 51 -42.65 -20.27 -6.65
C ALA A 51 -41.26 -20.91 -6.73
N THR A 52 -41.21 -22.23 -6.81
CA THR A 52 -39.98 -23.02 -6.92
C THR A 52 -39.31 -22.79 -8.28
N VAL A 53 -38.03 -22.38 -8.31
CA VAL A 53 -37.23 -22.33 -9.54
C VAL A 53 -36.15 -23.40 -9.48
N GLU A 54 -36.21 -24.30 -10.46
CA GLU A 54 -35.33 -25.45 -10.62
C GLU A 54 -33.95 -25.01 -11.15
N ARG A 55 -32.88 -25.63 -10.62
CA ARG A 55 -31.50 -25.23 -10.88
C ARG A 55 -30.99 -25.85 -12.19
N ALA A 56 -30.81 -25.02 -13.22
CA ALA A 56 -30.14 -25.44 -14.46
C ALA A 56 -28.66 -25.82 -14.22
N PRO A 57 -28.11 -26.83 -14.93
CA PRO A 57 -26.75 -27.32 -14.73
C PRO A 57 -25.69 -26.42 -15.39
N ALA A 58 -24.46 -26.48 -14.87
CA ALA A 58 -23.30 -25.79 -15.43
C ALA A 58 -22.85 -26.39 -16.77
N PRO A 59 -22.30 -25.61 -17.71
CA PRO A 59 -21.70 -26.12 -18.94
C PRO A 59 -20.38 -26.83 -18.67
N ALA A 60 -20.09 -27.86 -19.46
CA ALA A 60 -18.87 -28.67 -19.34
C ALA A 60 -17.64 -27.98 -19.95
N GLU A 61 -16.49 -28.13 -19.30
CA GLU A 61 -15.20 -27.72 -19.85
C GLU A 61 -14.75 -28.66 -20.97
N LEU A 62 -14.41 -28.08 -22.12
CA LEU A 62 -13.80 -28.78 -23.26
C LEU A 62 -12.30 -28.47 -23.28
N CYS A 63 -11.47 -29.45 -22.94
CA CYS A 63 -10.03 -29.36 -23.11
C CYS A 63 -9.67 -29.29 -24.61
N VAL A 64 -9.05 -28.19 -25.05
CA VAL A 64 -8.49 -28.06 -26.40
C VAL A 64 -6.96 -28.09 -26.31
N SER A 65 -6.36 -29.03 -27.02
CA SER A 65 -4.90 -29.23 -27.07
C SER A 65 -4.23 -28.21 -27.98
N THR A 66 -3.10 -27.62 -27.54
CA THR A 66 -2.20 -26.86 -28.40
C THR A 66 -1.02 -27.72 -28.88
N PRO A 67 -0.59 -27.61 -30.16
CA PRO A 67 0.58 -28.31 -30.66
C PRO A 67 1.87 -27.51 -30.45
N THR A 68 2.91 -28.13 -29.90
CA THR A 68 4.24 -27.53 -29.76
C THR A 68 5.07 -27.74 -31.03
N THR A 69 5.43 -26.66 -31.73
CA THR A 69 6.42 -26.67 -32.82
C THR A 69 7.76 -26.10 -32.36
N SER A 70 8.81 -26.91 -32.42
CA SER A 70 10.19 -26.48 -32.22
C SER A 70 10.76 -25.72 -33.43
N PRO A 71 11.62 -24.72 -33.23
CA PRO A 71 12.59 -24.28 -34.24
C PRO A 71 13.93 -25.02 -34.08
N SER A 72 14.54 -25.42 -35.20
CA SER A 72 15.89 -26.01 -35.24
C SER A 72 16.98 -24.94 -35.25
N ALA A 73 18.14 -25.25 -34.66
CA ALA A 73 19.35 -24.44 -34.75
C ALA A 73 20.45 -25.15 -35.55
N THR A 74 21.33 -24.37 -36.18
CA THR A 74 22.53 -24.77 -36.93
C THR A 74 23.47 -23.55 -36.81
N THR A 75 24.74 -23.58 -36.39
CA THR A 75 25.78 -24.62 -36.48
C THR A 75 26.80 -24.55 -35.33
N SER A 76 27.51 -25.65 -35.09
CA SER A 76 28.65 -25.88 -34.15
C SER A 76 29.96 -25.11 -34.52
N PRO A 77 31.10 -25.17 -33.76
CA PRO A 77 31.51 -26.21 -32.80
C PRO A 77 32.14 -25.80 -31.43
N ALA A 78 31.77 -26.56 -30.40
CA ALA A 78 32.60 -27.52 -29.61
C ALA A 78 34.14 -27.35 -29.52
N PRO A 79 34.82 -27.84 -28.46
CA PRO A 79 34.41 -28.96 -27.57
C PRO A 79 34.54 -28.64 -26.05
N THR A 80 34.46 -29.54 -25.06
CA THR A 80 34.59 -31.03 -24.99
C THR A 80 34.00 -31.59 -23.69
N THR A 81 33.51 -32.85 -23.72
CA THR A 81 33.39 -33.82 -22.58
C THR A 81 32.58 -33.43 -21.33
N ASP A 82 31.85 -34.32 -20.64
CA ASP A 82 31.75 -35.79 -20.73
C ASP A 82 30.31 -36.29 -20.41
N ASP A 83 30.10 -37.60 -20.53
CA ASP A 83 28.86 -38.38 -20.43
C ASP A 83 28.18 -38.49 -19.04
N ALA A 84 26.84 -38.60 -19.02
CA ALA A 84 26.13 -39.89 -18.86
C ALA A 84 24.63 -39.72 -18.49
N ALA A 85 23.75 -40.33 -19.29
CA ALA A 85 22.30 -40.40 -19.10
C ALA A 85 21.84 -41.88 -18.92
N PRO A 86 20.56 -42.27 -19.10
CA PRO A 86 19.46 -42.08 -18.14
C PRO A 86 18.65 -43.38 -17.87
N ALA A 87 17.70 -43.33 -16.92
CA ALA A 87 16.50 -44.19 -16.87
C ALA A 87 15.48 -43.52 -15.93
N ALA A 88 14.30 -43.05 -16.36
CA ALA A 88 13.13 -43.76 -16.91
C ALA A 88 12.06 -43.99 -15.82
N CYS A 89 10.81 -43.63 -16.14
CA CYS A 89 9.67 -43.72 -15.23
C CYS A 89 8.97 -45.08 -15.37
N ASP A 90 8.40 -45.59 -14.28
CA ASP A 90 7.39 -46.64 -14.29
C ASP A 90 6.21 -46.24 -13.39
N ALA A 91 5.05 -46.85 -13.63
CA ALA A 91 3.75 -46.29 -13.26
C ALA A 91 2.88 -47.20 -12.37
N VAL A 92 1.67 -46.69 -12.09
CA VAL A 92 0.40 -47.33 -11.70
C VAL A 92 0.15 -47.90 -10.29
N ASP A 93 -1.12 -47.69 -9.90
CA ASP A 93 -1.99 -48.38 -8.94
C ASP A 93 -1.65 -48.44 -7.44
N ALA A 94 -2.51 -47.80 -6.63
CA ALA A 94 -3.62 -48.49 -5.96
C ALA A 94 -4.18 -47.65 -4.80
N ALA A 95 -5.50 -47.43 -4.77
CA ALA A 95 -6.19 -46.94 -3.57
C ALA A 95 -6.45 -48.11 -2.58
N PRO A 96 -6.34 -47.91 -1.26
CA PRO A 96 -6.91 -48.82 -0.28
C PRO A 96 -8.20 -48.28 0.36
N THR A 97 -9.29 -48.94 0.00
CA THR A 97 -10.45 -49.31 0.85
C THR A 97 -10.58 -48.70 2.27
N VAL A 98 -11.73 -48.09 2.52
CA VAL A 98 -12.29 -47.89 3.88
C VAL A 98 -12.48 -49.24 4.58
N SER A 99 -12.09 -49.33 5.85
CA SER A 99 -12.48 -50.43 6.73
C SER A 99 -12.85 -49.88 8.12
N THR A 100 -14.08 -50.13 8.54
CA THR A 100 -14.65 -49.64 9.80
C THR A 100 -14.29 -50.55 10.97
N VAL A 101 -13.59 -50.02 11.99
CA VAL A 101 -13.43 -50.67 13.30
C VAL A 101 -13.59 -49.63 14.41
N ALA A 102 -14.37 -49.97 15.44
CA ALA A 102 -14.62 -49.11 16.61
C ALA A 102 -13.41 -49.07 17.56
N PRO A 103 -13.18 -47.97 18.30
CA PRO A 103 -12.06 -47.87 19.24
C PRO A 103 -12.29 -48.72 20.50
N SER A 104 -11.44 -49.73 20.69
CA SER A 104 -11.18 -50.36 21.99
C SER A 104 -10.00 -49.66 22.70
N PRO A 105 -9.88 -49.74 24.04
CA PRO A 105 -9.02 -48.82 24.80
C PRO A 105 -7.52 -49.14 24.66
N PRO A 106 -6.64 -48.12 24.74
CA PRO A 106 -5.20 -48.34 24.64
C PRO A 106 -4.66 -49.05 25.89
N THR A 107 -3.90 -50.12 25.66
CA THR A 107 -3.06 -50.77 26.67
C THR A 107 -1.60 -50.30 26.50
N SER A 108 -0.91 -50.15 27.63
CA SER A 108 0.39 -49.52 27.85
C SER A 108 1.57 -49.85 26.90
N ALA A 109 2.31 -48.82 26.49
CA ALA A 109 3.76 -48.81 26.19
C ALA A 109 4.25 -47.35 25.97
N PRO A 110 5.57 -47.06 25.95
CA PRO A 110 6.58 -47.38 26.97
C PRO A 110 7.23 -46.09 27.54
N THR A 111 7.77 -46.15 28.76
CA THR A 111 8.46 -44.99 29.38
C THR A 111 9.87 -44.80 28.82
N THR A 112 10.14 -43.68 28.13
CA THR A 112 11.51 -43.26 27.76
C THR A 112 11.95 -42.05 28.57
N THR A 113 12.91 -42.27 29.47
CA THR A 113 13.45 -41.31 30.43
C THR A 113 14.48 -40.36 29.79
N PRO A 114 14.34 -39.02 29.89
CA PRO A 114 15.43 -38.07 29.65
C PRO A 114 16.48 -38.13 30.78
N PRO A 115 17.76 -37.79 30.51
CA PRO A 115 18.87 -38.15 31.39
C PRO A 115 18.88 -37.43 32.73
N ALA A 116 19.32 -38.15 33.76
CA ALA A 116 19.45 -37.63 35.12
C ALA A 116 20.52 -36.54 35.24
N ALA A 117 20.12 -35.36 35.71
CA ALA A 117 21.03 -34.45 36.39
C ALA A 117 21.43 -35.04 37.76
N ALA A 118 22.68 -34.83 38.16
CA ALA A 118 23.28 -35.47 39.34
C ALA A 118 22.57 -35.11 40.67
N PRO A 119 22.59 -35.99 41.68
CA PRO A 119 21.83 -35.79 42.91
C PRO A 119 22.48 -34.74 43.81
N ALA A 120 21.69 -33.74 44.21
CA ALA A 120 21.98 -32.95 45.40
C ALA A 120 21.61 -33.74 46.66
N THR A 121 22.50 -34.64 47.09
CA THR A 121 22.69 -34.93 48.53
C THR A 121 23.04 -33.59 49.22
N THR A 122 22.62 -33.21 50.43
CA THR A 122 22.20 -33.90 51.67
C THR A 122 21.40 -32.85 52.50
N THR A 123 20.63 -33.08 53.56
CA THR A 123 20.54 -34.15 54.58
C THR A 123 19.13 -34.18 55.19
N SER A 124 18.69 -35.31 55.77
CA SER A 124 17.59 -35.31 56.76
C SER A 124 18.13 -35.07 58.18
N ALA A 125 17.64 -34.02 58.84
CA ALA A 125 17.75 -33.72 60.28
C ALA A 125 19.14 -33.44 60.91
N THR A 126 19.30 -32.19 61.39
CA THR A 126 20.01 -31.87 62.65
C THR A 126 19.22 -30.75 63.36
N PRO A 127 18.98 -30.82 64.68
CA PRO A 127 18.35 -29.73 65.42
C PRO A 127 19.39 -28.66 65.83
N SER A 128 19.53 -27.62 65.03
CA SER A 128 20.26 -26.40 65.38
C SER A 128 19.57 -25.19 64.74
N GLY A 129 19.15 -24.22 65.56
CA GLY A 129 18.40 -23.04 65.13
C GLY A 129 19.28 -21.97 64.46
N GLU A 130 19.95 -22.34 63.38
CA GLU A 130 20.76 -21.44 62.55
C GLU A 130 19.98 -21.10 61.28
N LYS A 131 19.78 -19.80 61.04
CA LYS A 131 18.93 -19.28 59.96
C LYS A 131 19.75 -18.96 58.72
N ILE A 132 19.12 -18.94 57.56
CA ILE A 132 19.79 -18.46 56.35
C ILE A 132 19.95 -16.92 56.41
N PRO A 133 21.03 -16.33 55.87
CA PRO A 133 21.20 -14.88 55.86
C PRO A 133 20.06 -14.15 55.14
N TYR A 134 19.78 -12.91 55.56
CA TYR A 134 18.76 -12.07 54.95
C TYR A 134 18.99 -11.89 53.44
N THR A 135 18.02 -12.35 52.63
CA THR A 135 18.06 -12.33 51.16
C THR A 135 17.42 -11.08 50.55
N GLY A 136 16.50 -10.44 51.28
CA GLY A 136 15.71 -9.30 50.80
C GLY A 136 14.70 -9.60 49.68
N LEU A 137 14.54 -10.87 49.29
CA LEU A 137 13.55 -11.29 48.29
C LEU A 137 12.15 -11.44 48.92
N PRO A 138 11.05 -11.29 48.17
CA PRO A 138 9.69 -11.58 48.67
C PRO A 138 9.51 -13.06 49.02
N THR A 139 8.61 -13.37 49.96
CA THR A 139 8.27 -14.76 50.30
C THR A 139 7.46 -15.39 49.17
N GLU A 140 7.90 -16.54 48.62
CA GLU A 140 7.20 -17.21 47.51
C GLU A 140 5.82 -17.77 47.91
N ASN A 141 5.66 -18.18 49.17
CA ASN A 141 4.40 -18.66 49.74
C ASN A 141 4.26 -18.13 51.18
N PRO A 142 3.85 -16.87 51.38
CA PRO A 142 3.73 -16.27 52.72
C PRO A 142 2.54 -16.83 53.49
N ASN A 143 2.70 -17.00 54.80
CA ASN A 143 1.62 -17.44 55.68
C ASN A 143 0.56 -16.35 55.89
N SER A 144 -0.72 -16.74 55.90
CA SER A 144 -1.86 -15.85 56.09
C SER A 144 -2.08 -15.38 57.53
N THR A 145 -1.42 -16.02 58.48
CA THR A 145 -1.44 -15.73 59.92
C THR A 145 -0.08 -16.08 60.51
N ILE A 146 0.25 -15.56 61.70
CA ILE A 146 1.51 -15.90 62.38
C ILE A 146 1.41 -17.34 62.92
N ILE A 147 2.17 -18.26 62.33
CA ILE A 147 2.24 -19.68 62.73
C ILE A 147 3.63 -19.94 63.33
N PRO A 148 3.75 -20.16 64.66
CA PRO A 148 5.04 -20.36 65.31
C PRO A 148 5.86 -21.50 64.70
N GLY A 149 7.12 -21.22 64.32
CA GLY A 149 8.03 -22.19 63.72
C GLY A 149 7.87 -22.37 62.21
N GLN A 150 6.97 -21.64 61.55
CA GLN A 150 6.72 -21.73 60.10
C GLN A 150 6.90 -20.39 59.38
N MET A 151 7.16 -19.30 60.10
CA MET A 151 7.36 -17.98 59.51
C MET A 151 8.72 -17.89 58.81
N ARG A 152 8.87 -16.89 57.94
CA ARG A 152 10.13 -16.48 57.34
C ARG A 152 11.18 -16.20 58.42
N SER A 153 10.78 -15.55 59.52
CA SER A 153 11.66 -15.25 60.64
C SER A 153 12.13 -16.50 61.44
N ASP A 154 11.52 -17.66 61.22
CA ASP A 154 11.98 -18.95 61.76
C ASP A 154 13.04 -19.62 60.86
N ARG A 155 13.14 -19.19 59.59
CA ARG A 155 14.00 -19.77 58.54
C ARG A 155 15.16 -18.86 58.13
N GLU A 156 14.94 -17.54 58.17
CA GLU A 156 15.81 -16.49 57.64
C GLU A 156 16.07 -15.41 58.69
N GLU A 157 17.28 -14.86 58.68
CA GLU A 157 17.67 -13.69 59.48
C GLU A 157 16.99 -12.41 58.99
N TRP A 158 16.89 -11.40 59.85
CA TRP A 158 16.35 -10.09 59.52
C TRP A 158 17.37 -8.99 59.91
N PRO A 159 17.41 -7.87 59.18
CA PRO A 159 18.34 -6.78 59.48
C PRO A 159 17.93 -5.99 60.73
N GLU A 160 18.90 -5.43 61.45
CA GLU A 160 18.63 -4.38 62.43
C GLU A 160 18.03 -3.13 61.74
N PRO A 161 17.13 -2.38 62.38
CA PRO A 161 16.70 -2.48 63.79
C PRO A 161 15.40 -3.29 63.99
N PHE A 162 15.03 -4.19 63.08
CA PHE A 162 13.75 -4.89 63.11
C PHE A 162 13.72 -6.05 64.11
N THR A 163 12.54 -6.36 64.64
CA THR A 163 12.30 -7.49 65.55
C THR A 163 11.76 -8.72 64.81
N LYS A 164 11.78 -9.89 65.48
CA LYS A 164 11.16 -11.12 64.97
C LYS A 164 9.69 -10.89 64.64
N GLU A 165 9.00 -10.23 65.55
CA GLU A 165 7.58 -9.91 65.48
C GLU A 165 7.28 -8.95 64.31
N ASP A 166 8.22 -8.08 63.93
CA ASP A 166 8.08 -7.22 62.75
C ASP A 166 8.19 -8.03 61.46
N ALA A 167 9.15 -8.97 61.39
CA ALA A 167 9.31 -9.87 60.25
C ALA A 167 8.10 -10.81 60.08
N ASP A 168 7.55 -11.33 61.18
CA ASP A 168 6.33 -12.17 61.16
C ASP A 168 5.11 -11.40 60.66
N ARG A 169 4.95 -10.13 61.09
CA ARG A 169 3.89 -9.26 60.56
C ARG A 169 4.14 -8.84 59.11
N ALA A 170 5.39 -8.75 58.67
CA ALA A 170 5.73 -8.44 57.28
C ALA A 170 5.33 -9.56 56.33
N GLU A 171 5.56 -10.83 56.67
CA GLU A 171 5.12 -11.97 55.86
C GLU A 171 3.58 -12.02 55.73
N VAL A 172 2.84 -11.83 56.83
CA VAL A 172 1.37 -11.75 56.78
C VAL A 172 0.92 -10.57 55.91
N ARG A 173 1.65 -9.44 55.94
CA ARG A 173 1.39 -8.29 55.05
C ARG A 173 1.70 -8.60 53.58
N GLU A 174 2.74 -9.39 53.29
CA GLU A 174 3.03 -9.89 51.94
C GLU A 174 1.89 -10.79 51.45
N PHE A 175 1.36 -11.70 52.29
CA PHE A 175 0.17 -12.49 51.95
C PHE A 175 -1.05 -11.60 51.68
N GLU A 176 -1.35 -10.61 52.54
CA GLU A 176 -2.45 -9.67 52.30
C GLU A 176 -2.28 -8.85 51.01
N LEU A 177 -1.04 -8.57 50.59
CA LEU A 177 -0.74 -7.83 49.36
C LEU A 177 -0.86 -8.74 48.13
N GLN A 178 -0.36 -9.97 48.20
CA GLN A 178 -0.57 -10.99 47.17
C GLN A 178 -2.06 -11.30 47.01
N GLN A 179 -2.82 -11.45 48.10
CA GLN A 179 -4.28 -11.64 48.04
C GLN A 179 -4.99 -10.39 47.51
N ARG A 180 -4.56 -9.16 47.84
CA ARG A 180 -5.13 -7.94 47.23
C ARG A 180 -4.85 -7.83 45.73
N GLN A 181 -3.65 -8.20 45.28
CA GLN A 181 -3.33 -8.25 43.85
C GLN A 181 -4.12 -9.36 43.14
N SER A 182 -4.24 -10.54 43.76
CA SER A 182 -5.01 -11.67 43.25
C SER A 182 -6.53 -11.49 43.34
N ALA A 183 -7.04 -10.61 44.20
CA ALA A 183 -8.46 -10.26 44.27
C ALA A 183 -8.83 -9.04 43.42
N ALA A 184 -7.86 -8.17 43.09
CA ALA A 184 -8.01 -7.18 42.02
C ALA A 184 -8.07 -7.84 40.63
N ARG A 185 -7.52 -9.05 40.51
CA ARG A 185 -7.74 -9.96 39.39
C ARG A 185 -9.00 -10.79 39.68
N GLY A 186 -10.04 -10.71 38.85
CA GLY A 186 -11.23 -11.54 39.03
C GLY A 186 -10.95 -13.03 38.84
N PRO A 187 -11.94 -13.92 39.05
CA PRO A 187 -11.83 -15.27 38.49
C PRO A 187 -11.75 -15.20 36.96
N ALA A 188 -10.85 -15.96 36.36
CA ALA A 188 -10.71 -16.01 34.90
C ALA A 188 -11.99 -16.57 34.24
N PRO A 189 -12.48 -15.97 33.13
CA PRO A 189 -13.65 -16.49 32.41
C PRO A 189 -13.49 -17.91 31.86
N GLY A 190 -12.24 -18.33 31.60
CA GLY A 190 -11.88 -19.63 31.07
C GLY A 190 -10.40 -19.96 31.33
N PRO A 191 -9.98 -21.22 31.16
CA PRO A 191 -8.59 -21.67 31.37
C PRO A 191 -7.61 -21.09 30.33
N ASP A 192 -8.13 -20.58 29.22
CA ASP A 192 -7.40 -19.94 28.13
C ASP A 192 -7.40 -18.39 28.23
N CYS A 193 -7.85 -17.83 29.36
CA CYS A 193 -7.87 -16.39 29.60
C CYS A 193 -6.70 -15.90 30.47
N GLN A 194 -6.18 -14.71 30.16
CA GLN A 194 -5.11 -14.06 30.92
C GLN A 194 -5.42 -12.56 31.12
N GLN A 195 -5.08 -12.03 32.30
CA GLN A 195 -5.11 -10.59 32.61
C GLN A 195 -3.70 -9.99 32.56
N TYR A 196 -3.62 -8.73 32.14
CA TYR A 196 -2.37 -8.02 31.87
C TYR A 196 -2.31 -6.74 32.71
N TRP A 197 -1.92 -6.90 33.98
CA TRP A 197 -1.81 -5.80 34.95
C TRP A 197 -0.95 -4.65 34.41
N PRO A 198 -1.38 -3.38 34.46
CA PRO A 198 -2.47 -2.86 35.31
C PRO A 198 -3.88 -2.91 34.69
N SER A 199 -4.06 -3.46 33.48
CA SER A 199 -5.40 -3.65 32.92
C SER A 199 -6.17 -4.76 33.67
N ASP A 200 -7.46 -4.52 33.89
CA ASP A 200 -8.43 -5.45 34.47
C ASP A 200 -9.09 -6.35 33.43
N LYS A 201 -8.73 -6.20 32.14
CA LYS A 201 -9.37 -6.93 31.03
C LYS A 201 -8.77 -8.31 30.80
N TRP A 202 -9.66 -9.26 30.50
CA TRP A 202 -9.30 -10.63 30.13
C TRP A 202 -9.09 -10.74 28.62
N VAL A 203 -7.91 -11.20 28.21
CA VAL A 203 -7.64 -11.63 26.83
C VAL A 203 -7.69 -13.15 26.80
N CYS A 204 -8.48 -13.74 25.90
CA CYS A 204 -8.71 -15.20 25.84
C CYS A 204 -8.34 -15.79 24.47
N GLY A 205 -8.22 -17.13 24.42
CA GLY A 205 -8.10 -17.93 23.21
C GLY A 205 -7.05 -17.45 22.19
N ALA A 206 -7.40 -17.55 20.90
CA ALA A 206 -6.50 -17.19 19.80
C ALA A 206 -6.09 -15.70 19.81
N ILE A 207 -6.93 -14.80 20.36
CA ILE A 207 -6.60 -13.38 20.51
C ILE A 207 -5.50 -13.21 21.56
N ARG A 208 -5.58 -13.91 22.70
CA ARG A 208 -4.53 -13.94 23.73
C ARG A 208 -3.24 -14.51 23.18
N ASP A 209 -3.31 -15.63 22.46
CA ASP A 209 -2.13 -16.30 21.93
C ASP A 209 -1.43 -15.40 20.90
N LYS A 210 -2.21 -14.71 20.06
CA LYS A 210 -1.68 -13.69 19.15
C LYS A 210 -1.03 -12.52 19.89
N TYR A 211 -1.73 -11.94 20.86
CA TYR A 211 -1.23 -10.82 21.65
C TYR A 211 0.07 -11.19 22.39
N ASN A 212 0.15 -12.38 22.98
CA ASN A 212 1.37 -12.92 23.58
C ASN A 212 2.50 -13.08 22.56
N SER A 213 2.22 -13.59 21.35
CA SER A 213 3.24 -13.75 20.30
C SER A 213 3.85 -12.41 19.82
N LEU A 214 3.11 -11.30 19.97
CA LEU A 214 3.57 -9.95 19.64
C LEU A 214 4.38 -9.29 20.79
N GLY A 215 4.51 -9.93 21.95
CA GLY A 215 5.13 -9.35 23.15
C GLY A 215 4.16 -8.76 24.17
N ALA A 216 2.86 -9.05 24.05
CA ALA A 216 1.79 -8.62 24.95
C ALA A 216 1.82 -7.10 25.22
N GLN A 217 1.86 -6.67 26.48
CA GLN A 217 1.84 -5.25 26.86
C GLN A 217 3.07 -4.46 26.40
N PHE A 218 4.15 -5.14 26.01
CA PHE A 218 5.36 -4.55 25.47
C PHE A 218 5.35 -4.49 23.93
N SER A 219 4.29 -5.02 23.29
CA SER A 219 4.04 -4.88 21.86
C SER A 219 3.55 -3.46 21.51
N PHE A 220 3.51 -3.16 20.22
CA PHE A 220 2.97 -1.90 19.69
C PHE A 220 1.48 -1.67 20.01
N LEU A 221 0.74 -2.69 20.43
CA LEU A 221 -0.69 -2.59 20.80
C LEU A 221 -0.90 -2.01 22.21
N LEU A 222 0.12 -2.11 23.07
CA LEU A 222 0.07 -1.76 24.50
C LEU A 222 -1.06 -2.52 25.23
N TRP A 223 -1.65 -1.93 26.27
CA TRP A 223 -2.58 -2.60 27.19
C TRP A 223 -3.96 -2.92 26.58
N PRO A 224 -4.62 -4.02 26.98
CA PRO A 224 -6.00 -4.30 26.58
C PRO A 224 -6.97 -3.31 27.25
N THR A 225 -7.98 -2.86 26.50
CA THR A 225 -8.95 -1.82 26.91
C THR A 225 -10.40 -2.31 26.95
N SER A 226 -10.71 -3.44 26.32
CA SER A 226 -11.96 -4.20 26.48
C SER A 226 -11.66 -5.66 26.80
N ASP A 227 -12.64 -6.38 27.34
CA ASP A 227 -12.71 -7.84 27.25
C ASP A 227 -13.09 -8.25 25.80
N GLU A 228 -13.10 -9.54 25.48
CA GLU A 228 -13.45 -9.99 24.13
C GLU A 228 -14.90 -9.62 23.75
N LEU A 229 -15.05 -9.05 22.56
CA LEU A 229 -16.33 -8.63 21.96
C LEU A 229 -16.66 -9.53 20.77
N VAL A 230 -17.95 -9.88 20.61
CA VAL A 230 -18.47 -10.41 19.35
C VAL A 230 -18.65 -9.25 18.37
N ASN A 231 -18.26 -9.45 17.12
CA ASN A 231 -18.41 -8.41 16.09
C ASN A 231 -19.89 -8.22 15.71
N PRO A 232 -20.29 -7.01 15.26
CA PRO A 232 -21.64 -6.73 14.76
C PRO A 232 -22.19 -7.68 13.69
N ASP A 233 -21.32 -8.37 12.93
CA ASP A 233 -21.72 -9.38 11.94
C ASP A 233 -22.13 -10.73 12.56
N GLY A 234 -21.81 -10.97 13.84
CA GLY A 234 -22.08 -12.21 14.56
C GLY A 234 -21.12 -13.37 14.28
N PHE A 235 -20.13 -13.20 13.39
CA PHE A 235 -19.23 -14.27 12.96
C PHE A 235 -17.85 -14.19 13.61
N GLY A 236 -17.28 -12.99 13.70
CA GLY A 236 -15.97 -12.78 14.28
C GLY A 236 -15.98 -12.33 15.73
N ARG A 237 -14.78 -12.30 16.30
CA ARG A 237 -14.50 -11.76 17.62
C ARG A 237 -13.45 -10.67 17.49
N ARG A 238 -13.40 -9.74 18.42
CA ARG A 238 -12.32 -8.75 18.52
C ARG A 238 -12.04 -8.40 19.96
N GLN A 239 -10.85 -7.89 20.20
CA GLN A 239 -10.51 -7.24 21.45
C GLN A 239 -9.75 -5.95 21.16
N THR A 240 -10.08 -4.89 21.89
CA THR A 240 -9.41 -3.58 21.72
C THR A 240 -8.24 -3.47 22.68
N PHE A 241 -7.14 -2.94 22.17
CA PHE A 241 -5.98 -2.50 22.94
C PHE A 241 -5.82 -0.98 22.75
N GLN A 242 -4.92 -0.33 23.48
CA GLN A 242 -4.79 1.14 23.43
C GLN A 242 -4.42 1.65 22.04
N ASN A 243 -3.63 0.89 21.27
CA ASN A 243 -3.13 1.31 19.96
C ASN A 243 -3.65 0.46 18.79
N GLY A 244 -4.82 -0.17 18.96
CA GLY A 244 -5.51 -0.92 17.91
C GLY A 244 -6.16 -2.20 18.42
N PRO A 245 -7.13 -2.77 17.66
CA PRO A 245 -7.70 -4.07 17.95
C PRO A 245 -6.91 -5.25 17.36
N ILE A 246 -7.09 -6.42 17.99
CA ILE A 246 -6.90 -7.72 17.32
C ILE A 246 -8.30 -8.23 16.94
N TYR A 247 -8.45 -8.63 15.68
CA TYR A 247 -9.65 -9.29 15.17
C TYR A 247 -9.38 -10.77 14.95
N TRP A 248 -10.39 -11.60 15.21
CA TRP A 248 -10.37 -13.03 14.98
C TRP A 248 -11.54 -13.45 14.08
N SER A 249 -11.26 -14.34 13.13
CA SER A 249 -12.27 -15.10 12.38
C SER A 249 -11.92 -16.59 12.38
N ALA A 250 -12.92 -17.44 12.19
CA ALA A 250 -12.70 -18.89 12.03
C ALA A 250 -11.90 -19.25 10.75
N ALA A 251 -11.88 -18.36 9.75
CA ALA A 251 -11.23 -18.60 8.46
C ALA A 251 -9.77 -18.13 8.40
N SER A 252 -9.40 -17.10 9.18
CA SER A 252 -8.05 -16.53 9.19
C SER A 252 -7.31 -16.62 10.52
N GLY A 253 -8.00 -16.84 11.64
CA GLY A 253 -7.40 -16.74 12.97
C GLY A 253 -7.32 -15.28 13.44
N ALA A 254 -6.40 -14.99 14.35
CA ALA A 254 -6.29 -13.71 15.04
C ALA A 254 -5.17 -12.83 14.46
N HIS A 255 -5.51 -11.61 14.03
CA HIS A 255 -4.58 -10.62 13.48
C HIS A 255 -4.79 -9.21 14.07
N PRO A 256 -3.72 -8.47 14.37
CA PRO A 256 -3.81 -7.05 14.71
C PRO A 256 -4.15 -6.21 13.48
N VAL A 257 -5.00 -5.19 13.63
CA VAL A 257 -5.21 -4.17 12.60
C VAL A 257 -5.08 -2.81 13.28
N ALA A 258 -4.02 -2.06 12.96
CA ALA A 258 -3.65 -0.85 13.70
C ALA A 258 -3.32 0.33 12.76
N ASN A 259 -3.14 1.51 13.35
CA ASN A 259 -2.66 2.72 12.66
C ASN A 259 -3.46 3.02 11.36
N HIS A 260 -2.75 3.30 10.26
CA HIS A 260 -3.35 3.61 8.96
C HIS A 260 -4.14 2.45 8.36
N PHE A 261 -3.75 1.19 8.61
CA PHE A 261 -4.52 0.02 8.16
C PHE A 261 -5.90 -0.01 8.80
N PHE A 262 -5.99 0.25 10.11
CA PHE A 262 -7.26 0.35 10.80
C PHE A 262 -8.10 1.53 10.29
N ALA A 263 -7.48 2.69 10.02
CA ALA A 263 -8.18 3.84 9.47
C ALA A 263 -8.75 3.58 8.06
N ALA A 264 -7.97 2.98 7.15
CA ALA A 264 -8.43 2.62 5.81
C ALA A 264 -9.55 1.57 5.86
N TRP A 265 -9.37 0.51 6.66
CA TRP A 265 -10.38 -0.53 6.83
C TRP A 265 -11.68 0.02 7.47
N GLN A 266 -11.56 0.94 8.42
CA GLN A 266 -12.69 1.70 8.99
C GLN A 266 -13.46 2.51 7.93
N ARG A 267 -12.76 3.28 7.08
CA ARG A 267 -13.41 4.04 5.99
C ARG A 267 -14.17 3.12 5.02
N ASN A 268 -13.69 1.89 4.85
CA ASN A 268 -14.31 0.86 4.02
C ASN A 268 -15.35 -0.01 4.78
N GLY A 269 -15.71 0.30 6.04
CA GLY A 269 -16.79 -0.36 6.78
C GLY A 269 -16.40 -1.62 7.56
N TRP A 270 -15.12 -1.78 7.91
CA TRP A 270 -14.58 -2.90 8.70
C TRP A 270 -14.99 -4.29 8.17
N GLU A 271 -15.29 -5.26 9.05
CA GLU A 271 -15.67 -6.63 8.70
C GLU A 271 -16.97 -6.73 7.86
N ALA A 272 -17.87 -5.76 8.00
CA ALA A 272 -19.08 -5.67 7.19
C ALA A 272 -18.78 -5.23 5.75
N GLY A 273 -17.69 -4.46 5.54
CA GLY A 273 -17.22 -3.91 4.28
C GLY A 273 -16.78 -4.92 3.22
N PRO A 274 -16.21 -4.47 2.08
CA PRO A 274 -15.72 -5.36 1.03
C PRO A 274 -14.48 -6.15 1.47
N LEU A 275 -13.61 -5.55 2.30
CA LEU A 275 -12.37 -6.16 2.79
C LEU A 275 -12.60 -7.42 3.66
N LYS A 276 -13.70 -7.47 4.43
CA LYS A 276 -13.96 -8.51 5.44
C LYS A 276 -12.84 -8.59 6.48
N TYR A 277 -12.41 -9.78 6.89
CA TYR A 277 -11.43 -9.98 7.96
C TYR A 277 -9.98 -9.91 7.46
N PRO A 278 -9.04 -9.46 8.31
CA PRO A 278 -7.61 -9.60 8.03
C PRO A 278 -7.21 -11.08 7.90
N THR A 279 -6.29 -11.37 6.99
CA THR A 279 -5.69 -12.69 6.75
C THR A 279 -4.19 -12.72 7.03
N THR A 280 -3.57 -11.55 7.23
CA THR A 280 -2.17 -11.41 7.63
C THR A 280 -2.03 -10.35 8.72
N ASP A 281 -0.86 -10.33 9.35
CA ASP A 281 -0.36 -9.15 10.04
C ASP A 281 0.12 -8.10 9.00
N GLU A 282 0.68 -6.98 9.48
CA GLU A 282 1.41 -6.03 8.64
C GLU A 282 2.64 -6.68 8.00
N ILE A 283 2.76 -6.55 6.68
CA ILE A 283 3.89 -7.01 5.86
C ILE A 283 4.64 -5.78 5.35
N VAL A 284 5.97 -5.78 5.51
CA VAL A 284 6.84 -4.78 4.85
C VAL A 284 7.04 -5.17 3.39
N ASN A 285 6.84 -4.22 2.46
CA ASN A 285 6.99 -4.50 1.04
C ASN A 285 8.47 -4.61 0.64
N ALA A 286 8.74 -5.26 -0.51
CA ALA A 286 10.10 -5.56 -0.96
C ALA A 286 10.93 -4.30 -1.31
N ASP A 287 10.28 -3.16 -1.54
CA ASP A 287 10.92 -1.87 -1.77
C ASP A 287 11.47 -1.21 -0.48
N GLY A 288 11.07 -1.70 0.70
CA GLY A 288 11.38 -1.11 2.00
C GLY A 288 10.73 0.27 2.25
N LEU A 289 9.83 0.72 1.37
CA LEU A 289 9.17 2.04 1.46
C LEU A 289 7.75 1.91 1.97
N GLY A 290 7.01 0.95 1.45
CA GLY A 290 5.62 0.71 1.82
C GLY A 290 5.42 -0.53 2.68
N ARG A 291 4.17 -0.70 3.06
CA ARG A 291 3.66 -1.83 3.83
C ARG A 291 2.34 -2.27 3.22
N ARG A 292 1.92 -3.49 3.49
CA ARG A 292 0.57 -3.94 3.18
C ARG A 292 0.01 -4.83 4.29
N GLN A 293 -1.31 -4.95 4.33
CA GLN A 293 -2.00 -5.97 5.11
C GLN A 293 -3.07 -6.60 4.23
N GLU A 294 -3.08 -7.93 4.18
CA GLU A 294 -3.99 -8.70 3.35
C GLU A 294 -5.26 -9.04 4.15
N PHE A 295 -6.40 -8.99 3.48
CA PHE A 295 -7.73 -9.28 3.99
C PHE A 295 -8.43 -10.22 3.00
N GLN A 296 -9.52 -10.88 3.43
CA GLN A 296 -10.21 -11.86 2.59
C GLN A 296 -10.76 -11.25 1.27
N GLY A 297 -11.17 -9.99 1.29
CA GLY A 297 -11.72 -9.28 0.12
C GLY A 297 -10.73 -8.47 -0.71
N GLY A 298 -9.44 -8.44 -0.33
CA GLY A 298 -8.41 -7.66 -1.01
C GLY A 298 -7.33 -7.19 -0.06
N THR A 299 -6.60 -6.15 -0.43
CA THR A 299 -5.38 -5.77 0.29
C THR A 299 -5.36 -4.27 0.56
N VAL A 300 -5.00 -3.88 1.77
CA VAL A 300 -4.74 -2.49 2.13
C VAL A 300 -3.24 -2.24 1.99
N TYR A 301 -2.85 -1.23 1.22
CA TYR A 301 -1.47 -0.81 1.04
C TYR A 301 -1.25 0.54 1.71
N TRP A 302 -0.10 0.72 2.34
CA TRP A 302 0.33 1.95 2.99
C TRP A 302 1.63 2.45 2.38
N LYS A 303 1.70 3.77 2.15
CA LYS A 303 2.92 4.48 1.78
C LYS A 303 2.91 5.87 2.41
N LEU A 304 4.06 6.29 2.93
CA LEU A 304 4.29 7.59 3.58
C LEU A 304 3.37 7.87 4.78
N ASN A 305 2.15 8.36 4.54
CA ASN A 305 1.24 8.89 5.56
C ASN A 305 -0.20 8.34 5.43
N GLU A 306 -0.51 7.55 4.40
CA GLU A 306 -1.88 7.11 4.10
C GLU A 306 -1.91 5.65 3.66
N ALA A 307 -3.07 5.02 3.84
CA ALA A 307 -3.33 3.65 3.43
C ALA A 307 -4.64 3.57 2.65
N TYR A 308 -4.67 2.65 1.69
CA TYR A 308 -5.71 2.54 0.67
C TYR A 308 -6.01 1.08 0.30
N PHE A 309 -7.29 0.77 0.16
CA PHE A 309 -7.81 -0.53 -0.27
C PHE A 309 -7.75 -0.70 -1.79
N VAL A 310 -7.18 -1.82 -2.25
CA VAL A 310 -7.26 -2.30 -3.63
C VAL A 310 -7.79 -3.73 -3.64
N GLY A 311 -8.87 -3.99 -4.40
CA GLY A 311 -9.59 -5.27 -4.42
C GLY A 311 -9.85 -5.82 -5.83
N GLY A 312 -10.32 -7.07 -5.85
CA GLY A 312 -10.84 -7.77 -7.04
C GLY A 312 -10.04 -7.58 -8.32
N ALA A 313 -10.76 -7.42 -9.44
CA ALA A 313 -10.18 -7.29 -10.77
C ALA A 313 -9.26 -6.07 -10.94
N ILE A 314 -9.44 -5.01 -10.13
CA ILE A 314 -8.54 -3.84 -10.14
C ILE A 314 -7.18 -4.22 -9.56
N ARG A 315 -7.16 -4.92 -8.43
CA ARG A 315 -5.92 -5.47 -7.84
C ARG A 315 -5.25 -6.46 -8.78
N ASP A 316 -6.02 -7.33 -9.42
CA ASP A 316 -5.48 -8.35 -10.32
C ASP A 316 -4.89 -7.71 -11.60
N ARG A 317 -5.50 -6.63 -12.12
CA ARG A 317 -4.92 -5.84 -13.23
C ARG A 317 -3.66 -5.10 -12.78
N TRP A 318 -3.67 -4.45 -11.61
CA TRP A 318 -2.48 -3.77 -11.08
C TRP A 318 -1.31 -4.74 -10.82
N ALA A 319 -1.61 -5.98 -10.40
CA ALA A 319 -0.61 -7.03 -10.24
C ALA A 319 0.04 -7.44 -11.58
N ALA A 320 -0.75 -7.53 -12.66
CA ALA A 320 -0.21 -7.72 -14.01
C ALA A 320 0.64 -6.54 -14.51
N LEU A 321 0.53 -5.37 -13.89
CA LEU A 321 1.29 -4.14 -14.17
C LEU A 321 2.48 -3.92 -13.22
N GLY A 322 2.83 -4.92 -12.40
CA GLY A 322 3.98 -4.92 -11.49
C GLY A 322 3.69 -4.50 -10.05
N SER A 323 2.43 -4.28 -9.67
CA SER A 323 2.02 -3.86 -8.31
C SER A 323 2.80 -2.63 -7.80
N GLU A 324 3.22 -2.65 -6.53
CA GLU A 324 4.05 -1.63 -5.89
C GLU A 324 5.54 -1.69 -6.24
N ALA A 325 5.98 -2.61 -7.12
CA ALA A 325 7.39 -2.76 -7.44
C ALA A 325 7.98 -1.49 -8.09
N GLN A 326 9.29 -1.28 -7.98
CA GLN A 326 9.97 -0.14 -8.60
C GLN A 326 9.83 -0.13 -10.14
N SER A 327 9.66 -1.28 -10.77
CA SER A 327 9.36 -1.46 -12.19
C SER A 327 7.86 -1.35 -12.54
N GLY A 328 6.98 -1.28 -11.53
CA GLY A 328 5.54 -1.16 -11.71
C GLY A 328 5.17 0.18 -12.34
N ILE A 329 4.28 0.16 -13.34
CA ILE A 329 4.02 1.37 -14.14
C ILE A 329 3.14 2.41 -13.43
N LEU A 330 2.32 1.99 -12.44
CA LEU A 330 1.37 2.87 -11.76
C LEU A 330 1.82 3.35 -10.36
N GLY A 331 2.77 2.65 -9.73
CA GLY A 331 3.18 2.92 -8.34
C GLY A 331 2.11 2.52 -7.31
N TYR A 332 2.16 3.12 -6.12
CA TYR A 332 1.22 2.82 -5.02
C TYR A 332 -0.19 3.37 -5.28
N PRO A 333 -1.24 2.80 -4.65
CA PRO A 333 -2.57 3.39 -4.67
C PRO A 333 -2.61 4.72 -3.90
N THR A 334 -3.40 5.66 -4.43
CA THR A 334 -3.65 7.00 -3.89
C THR A 334 -5.14 7.24 -3.59
N SER A 335 -5.99 6.23 -3.80
CA SER A 335 -7.38 6.20 -3.30
C SER A 335 -7.78 4.79 -2.89
N ASP A 336 -8.77 4.70 -1.99
CA ASP A 336 -9.56 3.49 -1.81
C ASP A 336 -10.32 3.14 -3.11
N GLU A 337 -10.78 1.90 -3.24
CA GLU A 337 -11.64 1.48 -4.34
C GLU A 337 -13.00 2.20 -4.23
N THR A 338 -13.32 3.03 -5.21
CA THR A 338 -14.54 3.85 -5.20
C THR A 338 -15.55 3.37 -6.25
N LEU A 339 -16.83 3.32 -5.85
CA LEU A 339 -17.95 3.14 -6.77
C LEU A 339 -18.16 4.45 -7.55
N LEU A 340 -18.33 4.36 -8.87
CA LEU A 340 -18.53 5.54 -9.71
C LEU A 340 -19.97 6.07 -9.67
N PRO A 341 -20.20 7.35 -10.08
CA PRO A 341 -21.50 8.02 -9.92
C PRO A 341 -22.67 7.35 -10.66
N ASP A 342 -22.39 6.54 -11.68
CA ASP A 342 -23.39 5.76 -12.42
C ASP A 342 -23.82 4.46 -11.71
N GLY A 343 -23.12 4.07 -10.63
CA GLY A 343 -23.37 2.85 -9.87
C GLY A 343 -22.91 1.55 -10.54
N GLN A 344 -22.24 1.61 -11.70
CA GLN A 344 -21.80 0.44 -12.47
C GLN A 344 -20.30 0.21 -12.36
N GLY A 345 -19.50 1.27 -12.51
CA GLY A 345 -18.04 1.19 -12.49
C GLY A 345 -17.44 1.22 -11.08
N ARG A 346 -16.20 0.74 -10.97
CA ARG A 346 -15.31 0.91 -9.81
C ARG A 346 -13.96 1.45 -10.24
N MET A 347 -13.27 2.25 -9.43
CA MET A 347 -11.90 2.67 -9.74
C MET A 347 -11.03 2.88 -8.50
N ASN A 348 -9.71 2.70 -8.70
CA ASN A 348 -8.65 3.17 -7.82
C ASN A 348 -7.79 4.19 -8.58
N ARG A 349 -7.32 5.22 -7.88
CA ARG A 349 -6.21 6.06 -8.31
C ARG A 349 -4.88 5.50 -7.79
N PHE A 350 -3.81 5.73 -8.54
CA PHE A 350 -2.43 5.37 -8.21
C PHE A 350 -1.51 6.58 -8.40
N GLU A 351 -0.21 6.46 -8.08
CA GLU A 351 0.75 7.56 -8.19
C GLU A 351 0.99 8.05 -9.63
N SER A 352 0.91 7.15 -10.62
CA SER A 352 1.16 7.46 -12.04
C SER A 352 0.00 7.08 -12.98
N GLY A 353 -1.22 6.91 -12.46
CA GLY A 353 -2.41 6.68 -13.29
C GLY A 353 -3.63 6.24 -12.50
N VAL A 354 -4.59 5.64 -13.20
CA VAL A 354 -5.85 5.12 -12.63
C VAL A 354 -6.15 3.74 -13.21
N ILE A 355 -6.89 2.90 -12.49
CA ILE A 355 -7.51 1.69 -13.05
C ILE A 355 -9.01 1.78 -12.84
N TYR A 356 -9.75 1.64 -13.93
CA TYR A 356 -11.21 1.57 -13.94
C TYR A 356 -11.64 0.14 -14.24
N TRP A 357 -12.63 -0.34 -13.50
CA TRP A 357 -13.32 -1.59 -13.75
C TRP A 357 -14.78 -1.32 -14.11
N HIS A 358 -15.29 -2.04 -15.10
CA HIS A 358 -16.70 -2.05 -15.48
C HIS A 358 -17.14 -3.47 -15.87
N PRO A 359 -18.34 -3.95 -15.48
CA PRO A 359 -18.76 -5.34 -15.69
C PRO A 359 -18.72 -5.82 -17.15
N ASN A 360 -18.94 -4.92 -18.12
CA ASN A 360 -18.92 -5.26 -19.54
C ASN A 360 -17.53 -5.20 -20.20
N PHE A 361 -16.54 -4.58 -19.54
CA PHE A 361 -15.25 -4.24 -20.15
C PHE A 361 -14.04 -4.82 -19.42
N GLY A 362 -14.17 -5.20 -18.14
CA GLY A 362 -13.07 -5.63 -17.30
C GLY A 362 -12.36 -4.45 -16.62
N ALA A 363 -11.13 -4.66 -16.15
CA ALA A 363 -10.30 -3.65 -15.50
C ALA A 363 -9.17 -3.18 -16.44
N HIS A 364 -9.11 -1.87 -16.68
CA HIS A 364 -8.13 -1.23 -17.57
C HIS A 364 -7.51 0.00 -16.92
N GLU A 365 -6.20 0.12 -17.07
CA GLU A 365 -5.40 1.27 -16.65
C GLU A 365 -5.49 2.42 -17.66
N VAL A 366 -5.45 3.65 -17.17
CA VAL A 366 -5.27 4.86 -17.99
C VAL A 366 -4.17 5.69 -17.32
N GLY A 367 -3.16 6.10 -18.09
CA GLY A 367 -1.99 6.83 -17.59
C GLY A 367 -1.53 7.92 -18.55
N GLY A 368 -0.49 8.66 -18.14
CA GLY A 368 0.20 9.66 -18.98
C GLY A 368 -0.72 10.74 -19.57
N LEU A 369 -0.35 11.20 -20.77
CA LEU A 369 -1.08 12.20 -21.55
C LEU A 369 -2.45 11.67 -21.99
N THR A 370 -2.63 10.35 -22.17
CA THR A 370 -3.96 9.77 -22.42
C THR A 370 -4.91 10.03 -21.24
N LEU A 371 -4.44 9.86 -19.99
CA LEU A 371 -5.21 10.20 -18.80
C LEU A 371 -5.50 11.71 -18.71
N ALA A 372 -4.53 12.57 -19.04
CA ALA A 372 -4.74 14.02 -19.04
C ALA A 372 -5.82 14.45 -20.05
N LEU A 373 -5.78 13.93 -21.28
CA LEU A 373 -6.77 14.20 -22.33
C LEU A 373 -8.17 13.65 -21.97
N TRP A 374 -8.22 12.44 -21.40
CA TRP A 374 -9.48 11.84 -20.95
C TRP A 374 -10.09 12.61 -19.76
N ALA A 375 -9.26 13.09 -18.83
CA ALA A 375 -9.67 13.95 -17.72
C ALA A 375 -10.30 15.27 -18.21
N ILE A 376 -9.63 15.97 -19.14
CA ILE A 376 -10.15 17.21 -19.77
C ILE A 376 -11.46 16.93 -20.51
N SER A 377 -11.62 15.72 -21.04
CA SER A 377 -12.84 15.28 -21.75
C SER A 377 -13.99 14.83 -20.83
N GLY A 378 -13.81 14.85 -19.51
CA GLY A 378 -14.85 14.51 -18.52
C GLY A 378 -14.79 13.08 -17.95
N TYR A 379 -13.67 12.36 -18.10
CA TYR A 379 -13.51 10.97 -17.68
C TYR A 379 -14.62 10.04 -18.23
N GLU A 380 -15.14 9.11 -17.42
CA GLU A 380 -16.15 8.12 -17.79
C GLU A 380 -17.52 8.73 -18.10
N ALA A 381 -17.82 9.90 -17.53
CA ALA A 381 -19.01 10.69 -17.85
C ALA A 381 -18.83 11.54 -19.11
N GLY A 382 -17.60 11.57 -19.66
CA GLY A 382 -17.20 12.32 -20.83
C GLY A 382 -17.56 11.65 -22.16
N GLN A 383 -17.15 12.28 -23.26
CA GLN A 383 -17.46 11.81 -24.62
C GLN A 383 -16.96 10.38 -24.92
N TYR A 384 -15.84 9.96 -24.31
CA TYR A 384 -15.21 8.67 -24.57
C TYR A 384 -15.83 7.51 -23.76
N GLY A 385 -16.38 7.77 -22.58
CA GLY A 385 -16.88 6.72 -21.69
C GLY A 385 -15.77 5.96 -20.97
N TYR A 386 -16.03 4.69 -20.64
CA TYR A 386 -15.10 3.81 -19.89
C TYR A 386 -13.96 3.29 -20.77
N PRO A 387 -12.74 3.08 -20.25
CA PRO A 387 -11.69 2.39 -20.98
C PRO A 387 -12.05 0.93 -21.25
N THR A 388 -11.74 0.45 -22.44
CA THR A 388 -12.05 -0.92 -22.92
C THR A 388 -10.81 -1.72 -23.32
N THR A 389 -9.65 -1.06 -23.38
CA THR A 389 -8.33 -1.67 -23.62
C THR A 389 -7.27 -0.99 -22.76
N ALA A 390 -6.10 -1.63 -22.66
CA ALA A 390 -4.84 -0.93 -22.40
C ALA A 390 -4.47 -0.01 -23.58
N GLN A 391 -3.40 0.79 -23.46
CA GLN A 391 -2.77 1.41 -24.63
C GLN A 391 -2.18 0.32 -25.56
N TYR A 392 -2.26 0.50 -26.88
CA TYR A 392 -1.66 -0.37 -27.89
C TYR A 392 -1.27 0.41 -29.16
N LEU A 393 -0.40 -0.15 -30.00
CA LEU A 393 -0.11 0.40 -31.34
C LEU A 393 -1.12 -0.16 -32.34
N ASN A 394 -1.80 0.74 -33.07
CA ASN A 394 -2.69 0.36 -34.16
C ASN A 394 -1.90 -0.01 -35.44
N PRO A 395 -2.54 -0.54 -36.51
CA PRO A 395 -1.83 -0.90 -37.74
C PRO A 395 -1.19 0.26 -38.52
N ALA A 396 -1.44 1.52 -38.15
CA ALA A 396 -0.77 2.70 -38.69
C ALA A 396 0.48 3.11 -37.86
N GLY A 397 0.78 2.38 -36.79
CA GLY A 397 1.85 2.71 -35.85
C GLY A 397 1.50 3.81 -34.86
N ASP A 398 0.22 4.17 -34.70
CA ASP A 398 -0.20 5.15 -33.69
C ASP A 398 -0.51 4.48 -32.35
N LEU A 399 -0.15 5.14 -31.25
CA LEU A 399 -0.52 4.78 -29.89
C LEU A 399 -1.96 5.19 -29.61
N VAL A 400 -2.79 4.18 -29.37
CA VAL A 400 -4.24 4.30 -29.20
C VAL A 400 -4.65 3.64 -27.89
N GLN A 401 -5.66 4.20 -27.22
CA GLN A 401 -6.43 3.50 -26.20
C GLN A 401 -7.92 3.51 -26.54
N GLY A 402 -8.56 2.34 -26.47
CA GLY A 402 -9.98 2.15 -26.71
C GLY A 402 -10.82 2.51 -25.48
N PHE A 403 -11.97 3.12 -25.74
CA PHE A 403 -13.01 3.47 -24.76
C PHE A 403 -14.39 3.04 -25.28
N SER A 404 -15.42 3.05 -24.43
CA SER A 404 -16.74 2.51 -24.77
C SER A 404 -17.45 3.25 -25.89
N ASN A 405 -17.11 4.52 -26.12
CA ASN A 405 -17.73 5.39 -27.13
C ASN A 405 -16.76 5.85 -28.22
N GLY A 406 -15.53 5.32 -28.28
CA GLY A 406 -14.52 5.74 -29.25
C GLY A 406 -13.10 5.35 -28.84
N GLU A 407 -12.10 6.07 -29.34
CA GLU A 407 -10.69 5.86 -28.99
C GLU A 407 -9.97 7.19 -28.80
N ILE A 408 -8.93 7.20 -27.96
CA ILE A 408 -7.95 8.30 -27.89
C ILE A 408 -6.71 7.84 -28.65
N ASN A 409 -6.54 8.31 -29.89
CA ASN A 409 -5.30 8.20 -30.65
C ASN A 409 -4.36 9.34 -30.21
N LEU A 410 -3.46 9.03 -29.27
CA LEU A 410 -2.58 10.03 -28.67
C LEU A 410 -1.59 10.57 -29.71
N THR A 411 -1.03 9.72 -30.58
CA THR A 411 -0.07 10.14 -31.60
C THR A 411 -0.67 11.17 -32.55
N GLN A 412 -1.88 10.93 -33.08
CA GLN A 412 -2.55 11.88 -33.98
C GLN A 412 -2.94 13.18 -33.25
N LEU A 413 -3.36 13.10 -31.99
CA LEU A 413 -3.66 14.29 -31.19
C LEU A 413 -2.41 15.14 -30.96
N MET A 414 -1.26 14.53 -30.62
CA MET A 414 0.00 15.25 -30.48
C MET A 414 0.48 15.86 -31.80
N ARG A 415 0.41 15.11 -32.92
CA ARG A 415 0.72 15.64 -34.26
C ARG A 415 -0.17 16.84 -34.65
N ASN A 416 -1.47 16.77 -34.32
CA ASN A 416 -2.43 17.85 -34.63
C ASN A 416 -2.31 19.07 -33.71
N ALA A 417 -1.90 18.89 -32.45
CA ALA A 417 -1.80 19.97 -31.48
C ALA A 417 -0.68 20.95 -31.82
N GLY A 418 0.37 20.51 -32.51
CA GLY A 418 1.56 21.29 -32.80
C GLY A 418 2.31 21.71 -31.54
N ASN A 419 3.15 22.73 -31.67
CA ASN A 419 4.10 23.14 -30.63
C ASN A 419 3.91 24.60 -30.22
N ILE A 420 4.45 24.92 -29.04
CA ILE A 420 4.62 26.26 -28.51
C ILE A 420 6.04 26.40 -27.93
N ALA A 421 6.62 27.59 -28.05
CA ALA A 421 7.88 27.91 -27.39
C ALA A 421 7.67 28.08 -25.87
N ILE A 422 8.43 27.34 -25.07
CA ILE A 422 8.56 27.51 -23.61
C ILE A 422 10.05 27.52 -23.30
N ALA A 423 10.55 28.58 -22.65
CA ALA A 423 11.99 28.76 -22.37
C ALA A 423 12.88 28.60 -23.62
N GLY A 424 12.44 29.16 -24.75
CA GLY A 424 13.08 29.04 -26.05
C GLY A 424 13.01 27.65 -26.73
N LYS A 425 12.42 26.63 -26.10
CA LYS A 425 12.30 25.27 -26.65
C LYS A 425 10.89 24.97 -27.18
N GLN A 426 10.77 24.21 -28.26
CA GLN A 426 9.48 23.76 -28.79
C GLN A 426 8.91 22.59 -27.97
N VAL A 427 7.78 22.83 -27.30
CA VAL A 427 7.05 21.85 -26.49
C VAL A 427 5.70 21.57 -27.14
N ASN A 428 5.23 20.33 -27.14
CA ASN A 428 3.90 20.01 -27.68
C ASN A 428 2.80 20.73 -26.88
N ASN A 429 1.79 21.26 -27.56
CA ASN A 429 0.72 22.02 -26.91
C ASN A 429 -0.07 21.23 -25.85
N ILE A 430 -0.21 19.90 -26.00
CA ILE A 430 -0.88 19.05 -24.99
C ILE A 430 -0.03 18.93 -23.72
N LEU A 431 1.28 18.71 -23.89
CA LEU A 431 2.22 18.61 -22.76
C LEU A 431 2.42 19.98 -22.07
N ALA A 432 2.49 21.06 -22.84
CA ALA A 432 2.54 22.43 -22.35
C ALA A 432 1.34 22.76 -21.43
N GLU A 433 0.15 22.30 -21.81
CA GLU A 433 -1.06 22.48 -21.00
C GLU A 433 -1.04 21.63 -19.71
N SER A 434 -0.58 20.37 -19.78
CA SER A 434 -0.36 19.55 -18.58
C SER A 434 0.60 20.23 -17.57
N LEU A 435 1.71 20.77 -18.09
CA LEU A 435 2.72 21.49 -17.30
C LEU A 435 2.19 22.79 -16.67
N ARG A 436 1.36 23.55 -17.39
CA ARG A 436 0.70 24.74 -16.82
C ARG A 436 -0.22 24.37 -15.68
N GLN A 437 -1.07 23.36 -15.85
CA GLN A 437 -1.95 22.90 -14.78
C GLN A 437 -1.16 22.33 -13.59
N TYR A 438 0.00 21.70 -13.83
CA TYR A 438 0.91 21.30 -12.76
C TYR A 438 1.49 22.51 -12.02
N ALA A 439 1.96 23.54 -12.73
CA ALA A 439 2.50 24.78 -12.15
C ALA A 439 1.45 25.54 -11.33
N GLU A 440 0.23 25.69 -11.85
CA GLU A 440 -0.92 26.28 -11.16
C GLU A 440 -1.28 25.54 -9.86
N ARG A 441 -1.39 24.20 -9.93
CA ARG A 441 -1.67 23.35 -8.75
C ARG A 441 -0.60 23.46 -7.66
N ASN A 442 0.64 23.77 -8.02
CA ASN A 442 1.77 23.89 -7.09
C ASN A 442 2.17 25.34 -6.78
N GLY A 443 1.44 26.33 -7.32
CA GLY A 443 1.61 27.74 -7.01
C GLY A 443 2.95 28.35 -7.44
N PHE A 444 3.51 27.93 -8.58
CA PHE A 444 4.72 28.52 -9.16
C PHE A 444 4.51 29.01 -10.59
N ASP A 445 5.31 29.99 -11.02
CA ASP A 445 5.33 30.52 -12.38
C ASP A 445 6.19 29.60 -13.28
N LEU A 446 5.59 29.01 -14.32
CA LEU A 446 6.28 28.05 -15.19
C LEU A 446 7.41 28.70 -16.00
N ASP A 447 7.19 29.93 -16.47
CA ASP A 447 8.14 30.65 -17.32
C ASP A 447 9.31 31.21 -16.48
N GLU A 448 9.06 31.57 -15.21
CA GLU A 448 10.13 31.87 -14.24
C GLU A 448 11.01 30.64 -13.94
N VAL A 449 10.39 29.48 -13.69
CA VAL A 449 11.11 28.26 -13.28
C VAL A 449 11.89 27.62 -14.43
N LEU A 450 11.41 27.75 -15.67
CA LEU A 450 12.11 27.30 -16.87
C LEU A 450 13.06 28.37 -17.46
N GLY A 451 12.94 29.63 -17.04
CA GLY A 451 14.03 30.61 -17.10
C GLY A 451 13.91 31.75 -18.12
N GLU A 452 12.71 32.23 -18.47
CA GLU A 452 12.53 33.42 -19.34
C GLU A 452 12.60 34.77 -18.59
N GLY A 453 13.33 34.83 -17.47
CA GLY A 453 13.72 36.10 -16.86
C GLY A 453 15.04 36.61 -17.44
N SER A 454 15.11 37.88 -17.86
CA SER A 454 16.40 38.55 -18.17
C SER A 454 17.24 38.87 -16.91
N GLY A 455 17.06 38.08 -15.85
CA GLY A 455 17.67 38.20 -14.54
C GLY A 455 18.59 37.03 -14.25
N THR A 456 19.64 37.28 -13.47
CA THR A 456 20.80 36.39 -13.30
C THR A 456 20.54 35.20 -12.36
N ALA A 457 19.56 34.35 -12.67
CA ALA A 457 19.29 33.10 -11.96
C ALA A 457 18.59 32.06 -12.83
N ARG A 458 19.32 31.38 -13.73
CA ARG A 458 18.97 29.98 -14.04
C ARG A 458 18.98 29.23 -12.71
N ARG A 459 17.88 28.56 -12.35
CA ARG A 459 17.87 27.68 -11.17
C ARG A 459 18.92 26.59 -11.35
N ALA A 460 19.46 26.08 -10.24
CA ALA A 460 20.36 24.94 -10.31
C ALA A 460 19.58 23.76 -10.90
N SER A 461 20.08 23.23 -12.02
CA SER A 461 19.60 21.96 -12.58
C SER A 461 20.56 20.86 -12.18
N ASN A 462 20.01 19.68 -11.93
CA ASN A 462 20.74 18.51 -11.46
C ASN A 462 20.35 17.33 -12.35
N ASP A 463 21.34 16.73 -13.01
CA ASP A 463 21.15 15.60 -13.94
C ASP A 463 20.95 14.26 -13.21
N GLY A 464 21.00 14.24 -11.88
CA GLY A 464 20.88 13.02 -11.09
C GLY A 464 21.96 11.97 -11.42
N GLY A 465 23.09 12.37 -12.01
CA GLY A 465 24.13 11.49 -12.52
C GLY A 465 23.92 10.96 -13.94
N VAL A 466 22.80 11.30 -14.60
CA VAL A 466 22.54 10.96 -16.02
C VAL A 466 23.02 12.11 -16.91
N SER A 467 24.34 12.29 -16.97
CA SER A 467 24.95 13.40 -17.72
C SER A 467 24.87 13.21 -19.23
N VAL A 468 24.91 14.35 -19.96
CA VAL A 468 25.07 14.39 -21.42
C VAL A 468 26.41 13.74 -21.82
N PRO A 469 26.42 12.76 -22.75
CA PRO A 469 27.65 12.19 -23.28
C PRO A 469 28.52 13.25 -23.98
N ALA A 470 29.83 13.25 -23.73
CA ALA A 470 30.75 14.24 -24.29
C ALA A 470 30.89 14.23 -25.83
N GLY A 471 30.34 13.21 -26.50
CA GLY A 471 30.27 13.11 -27.97
C GLY A 471 28.94 13.54 -28.58
N TYR A 472 27.95 13.94 -27.77
CA TYR A 472 26.65 14.40 -28.27
C TYR A 472 26.78 15.76 -28.96
N VAL A 473 26.08 15.92 -30.08
CA VAL A 473 26.00 17.19 -30.83
C VAL A 473 24.57 17.69 -30.76
N TYR A 474 24.37 18.79 -30.02
CA TYR A 474 23.11 19.54 -30.03
C TYR A 474 23.05 20.43 -31.27
N ASP A 475 22.17 20.09 -32.20
CA ASP A 475 21.88 20.88 -33.39
C ASP A 475 20.43 20.64 -33.86
N THR A 476 19.54 21.55 -33.47
CA THR A 476 18.11 21.56 -33.85
C THR A 476 17.85 21.57 -35.37
N SER A 477 18.86 21.82 -36.21
CA SER A 477 18.71 21.79 -37.68
C SER A 477 18.85 20.39 -38.29
N LEU A 478 19.38 19.41 -37.54
CA LEU A 478 19.53 18.02 -37.99
C LEU A 478 18.25 17.19 -37.82
N GLY A 479 17.30 17.67 -37.00
CA GLY A 479 16.00 17.04 -36.76
C GLY A 479 15.78 16.70 -35.28
N SER A 480 14.84 15.80 -35.03
CA SER A 480 14.41 15.36 -33.69
C SER A 480 15.36 14.38 -32.99
N LEU A 481 16.57 14.16 -33.50
CA LEU A 481 17.58 13.30 -32.84
C LEU A 481 18.76 14.12 -32.31
N ASN A 482 18.68 15.46 -32.37
CA ASN A 482 19.76 16.35 -31.97
C ASN A 482 19.25 17.61 -31.26
N ASP A 483 18.00 17.62 -30.80
CA ASP A 483 17.34 18.78 -30.16
C ASP A 483 17.12 18.64 -28.65
N TYR A 484 17.63 17.56 -28.04
CA TYR A 484 17.25 17.01 -26.73
C TYR A 484 15.73 16.83 -26.58
N CYS A 485 15.30 15.76 -25.91
CA CYS A 485 13.94 15.55 -25.40
C CYS A 485 12.82 16.13 -26.31
N THR A 486 12.79 15.76 -27.59
CA THR A 486 11.92 16.35 -28.62
C THR A 486 10.50 16.54 -28.13
N ASN A 487 9.87 17.67 -28.47
CA ASN A 487 8.50 18.02 -28.07
C ASN A 487 8.25 18.18 -26.55
N SER A 488 9.27 18.09 -25.70
CA SER A 488 9.18 18.26 -24.24
C SER A 488 10.28 19.19 -23.69
N PRO A 489 10.11 19.83 -22.53
CA PRO A 489 11.19 20.57 -21.89
C PRO A 489 12.39 19.67 -21.51
N ASP A 490 13.60 20.21 -21.50
CA ASP A 490 14.79 19.51 -21.02
C ASP A 490 14.80 19.28 -19.50
N GLN A 491 13.86 19.88 -18.77
CA GLN A 491 13.86 19.89 -17.32
C GLN A 491 12.45 19.72 -16.76
N PHE A 492 12.36 19.07 -15.61
CA PHE A 492 11.17 19.12 -14.76
C PHE A 492 11.25 20.34 -13.83
N PRO A 493 10.32 21.31 -13.95
CA PRO A 493 10.31 22.51 -13.12
C PRO A 493 9.82 22.21 -11.70
N SER A 494 10.59 22.64 -10.69
CA SER A 494 10.24 22.39 -9.29
C SER A 494 10.76 23.48 -8.34
N PRO A 495 10.13 23.69 -7.16
CA PRO A 495 10.76 24.41 -6.06
C PRO A 495 12.08 23.74 -5.63
N GLY A 496 13.14 24.54 -5.50
CA GLY A 496 14.51 24.07 -5.25
C GLY A 496 15.26 23.83 -6.58
N ASP A 497 15.82 22.63 -6.72
CA ASP A 497 16.53 22.20 -7.93
C ASP A 497 15.55 21.66 -8.98
N ASN A 498 15.80 22.00 -10.26
CA ASN A 498 15.14 21.37 -11.39
C ASN A 498 15.82 20.02 -11.68
N ALA A 499 15.05 18.99 -12.02
CA ALA A 499 15.63 17.75 -12.53
C ALA A 499 15.95 17.92 -14.02
N ASP A 500 17.21 17.67 -14.40
CA ASP A 500 17.74 17.87 -15.75
C ASP A 500 17.71 16.57 -16.56
N PHE A 501 16.88 16.54 -17.61
CA PHE A 501 16.67 15.39 -18.46
C PHE A 501 17.52 15.42 -19.74
N SER A 502 18.24 16.51 -20.01
CA SER A 502 19.06 16.67 -21.23
C SER A 502 19.96 15.44 -21.47
N GLY A 503 20.63 14.96 -20.43
CA GLY A 503 21.53 13.80 -20.54
C GLY A 503 20.84 12.46 -20.72
N ALA A 504 19.59 12.30 -20.27
CA ALA A 504 18.77 11.13 -20.59
C ALA A 504 18.41 11.10 -22.07
N CYS A 505 18.01 12.26 -22.61
CA CYS A 505 17.57 12.36 -24.00
C CYS A 505 18.74 12.34 -25.00
N ALA A 506 19.88 12.95 -24.73
CA ALA A 506 21.06 12.79 -25.61
C ALA A 506 21.54 11.34 -25.72
N ARG A 507 21.33 10.52 -24.69
CA ARG A 507 21.63 9.07 -24.75
C ARG A 507 20.65 8.35 -25.65
N HIS A 508 19.37 8.72 -25.57
CA HIS A 508 18.31 8.19 -26.43
C HIS A 508 18.53 8.58 -27.90
N ASP A 509 18.76 9.86 -28.17
CA ASP A 509 19.17 10.41 -29.47
C ASP A 509 20.31 9.62 -30.11
N MET A 510 21.45 9.50 -29.41
CA MET A 510 22.62 8.74 -29.91
C MET A 510 22.33 7.24 -30.06
N CYS A 511 21.45 6.68 -29.23
CA CYS A 511 21.03 5.28 -29.34
C CYS A 511 20.15 5.07 -30.58
N TYR A 512 19.26 6.02 -30.89
CA TYR A 512 18.46 6.04 -32.10
C TYR A 512 19.33 6.18 -33.35
N GLU A 513 20.25 7.15 -33.39
CA GLU A 513 21.21 7.32 -34.50
C GLU A 513 22.04 6.05 -34.75
N ALA A 514 22.47 5.36 -33.68
CA ALA A 514 23.26 4.14 -33.77
C ALA A 514 22.47 2.90 -34.22
N ASN A 515 21.14 2.94 -34.15
CA ASN A 515 20.23 1.82 -34.45
C ASN A 515 19.19 2.15 -35.53
N ASP A 516 19.43 3.17 -36.37
CA ASP A 516 18.52 3.57 -37.44
C ASP A 516 18.12 2.37 -38.33
N GLY A 517 16.81 2.20 -38.53
CA GLY A 517 16.23 1.05 -39.23
C GLY A 517 16.14 -0.26 -38.46
N ASN A 518 16.41 -0.28 -37.14
CA ASN A 518 16.28 -1.47 -36.28
C ASN A 518 15.26 -1.24 -35.15
N ASP A 519 13.98 -1.49 -35.45
CA ASP A 519 12.84 -1.22 -34.56
C ASP A 519 13.01 -1.85 -33.15
N ASP A 520 13.46 -3.10 -33.05
CA ASP A 520 13.66 -3.82 -31.78
C ASP A 520 14.73 -3.16 -30.89
N ALA A 521 15.76 -2.55 -31.49
CA ALA A 521 16.81 -1.84 -30.76
C ALA A 521 16.39 -0.41 -30.41
N MET A 522 15.64 0.26 -31.28
CA MET A 522 15.05 1.57 -31.01
C MET A 522 14.00 1.50 -29.87
N ALA A 523 13.24 0.41 -29.77
CA ALA A 523 12.37 0.12 -28.63
C ALA A 523 13.16 -0.07 -27.31
N GLN A 524 14.34 -0.68 -27.37
CA GLN A 524 15.25 -0.74 -26.22
C GLN A 524 15.78 0.66 -25.85
N CYS A 525 16.14 1.50 -26.83
CA CYS A 525 16.49 2.91 -26.58
C CYS A 525 15.36 3.66 -25.85
N ASN A 526 14.08 3.44 -26.22
CA ASN A 526 12.92 4.00 -25.52
C ASN A 526 12.80 3.49 -24.07
N THR A 527 13.04 2.20 -23.83
CA THR A 527 13.08 1.63 -22.48
C THR A 527 14.20 2.27 -21.64
N GLU A 528 15.38 2.46 -22.22
CA GLU A 528 16.51 3.15 -21.55
C GLU A 528 16.21 4.63 -21.30
N LEU A 529 15.60 5.35 -22.24
CA LEU A 529 15.16 6.74 -22.04
C LEU A 529 14.27 6.84 -20.80
N ARG A 530 13.23 6.00 -20.71
CA ARG A 530 12.28 5.99 -19.60
C ARG A 530 12.99 5.75 -18.27
N GLU A 531 13.87 4.76 -18.17
CA GLU A 531 14.61 4.49 -16.93
C GLU A 531 15.64 5.59 -16.59
N ASN A 532 16.25 6.22 -17.59
CA ASN A 532 17.13 7.35 -17.39
C ASN A 532 16.37 8.55 -16.81
N LEU A 533 15.24 8.96 -17.40
CA LEU A 533 14.38 10.03 -16.89
C LEU A 533 13.93 9.76 -15.44
N LEU A 534 13.48 8.54 -15.15
CA LEU A 534 13.11 8.11 -13.81
C LEU A 534 14.30 8.13 -12.83
N THR A 535 15.51 7.79 -13.31
CA THR A 535 16.75 7.84 -12.51
C THR A 535 17.10 9.27 -12.11
N VAL A 536 16.97 10.26 -13.01
CA VAL A 536 17.12 11.67 -12.65
C VAL A 536 16.17 12.03 -11.51
N CYS A 537 14.87 11.74 -11.64
CA CYS A 537 13.90 12.02 -10.58
C CYS A 537 14.23 11.38 -9.23
N ARG A 538 14.72 10.12 -9.24
CA ARG A 538 15.12 9.38 -8.02
C ARG A 538 16.35 9.99 -7.34
N ASN A 539 17.31 10.50 -8.13
CA ASN A 539 18.61 10.95 -7.65
C ASN A 539 18.67 12.45 -7.35
N VAL A 540 17.82 13.27 -7.98
CA VAL A 540 17.63 14.69 -7.62
C VAL A 540 16.78 14.80 -6.35
N TYR A 541 15.63 14.12 -6.32
CA TYR A 541 14.73 14.12 -5.17
C TYR A 541 14.97 12.89 -4.28
N THR A 542 16.16 12.87 -3.66
CA THR A 542 16.65 11.73 -2.84
C THR A 542 15.78 11.43 -1.61
N GLY A 543 15.04 12.41 -1.11
CA GLY A 543 14.12 12.22 0.01
C GLY A 543 13.01 11.21 -0.32
N THR A 544 12.98 10.09 0.39
CA THR A 544 11.96 9.03 0.24
C THR A 544 10.52 9.55 0.37
N PHE A 545 10.32 10.62 1.14
CA PHE A 545 9.03 11.25 1.42
C PHE A 545 8.88 12.60 0.69
N ASP A 546 9.74 12.91 -0.28
CA ASP A 546 9.70 14.17 -1.03
C ASP A 546 8.59 14.13 -2.10
N PRO A 547 7.53 14.97 -2.00
CA PRO A 547 6.44 14.96 -2.98
C PRO A 547 6.92 15.32 -4.40
N ARG A 548 8.03 16.08 -4.52
CA ARG A 548 8.63 16.44 -5.81
C ARG A 548 9.09 15.22 -6.59
N ARG A 549 9.51 14.14 -5.90
CA ARG A 549 9.92 12.89 -6.53
C ARG A 549 8.77 12.23 -7.29
N SER A 550 7.56 12.22 -6.71
CA SER A 550 6.37 11.64 -7.36
C SER A 550 5.91 12.51 -8.53
N ALA A 551 5.89 13.83 -8.36
CA ALA A 551 5.54 14.76 -9.43
C ALA A 551 6.52 14.69 -10.62
N CYS A 552 7.83 14.62 -10.34
CA CYS A 552 8.87 14.39 -11.35
C CYS A 552 8.66 13.05 -12.07
N THR A 553 8.44 11.97 -11.31
CA THR A 553 8.20 10.62 -11.85
C THR A 553 7.01 10.58 -12.81
N THR A 554 5.91 11.25 -12.46
CA THR A 554 4.72 11.33 -13.33
C THR A 554 5.00 12.18 -14.58
N THR A 555 5.62 13.34 -14.41
CA THR A 555 5.95 14.25 -15.53
C THR A 555 6.98 13.63 -16.50
N ALA A 556 7.94 12.86 -15.98
CA ALA A 556 8.91 12.11 -16.76
C ALA A 556 8.25 11.06 -17.67
N ARG A 557 7.12 10.46 -17.26
CA ARG A 557 6.33 9.55 -18.11
C ARG A 557 5.61 10.30 -19.23
N GLU A 558 5.07 11.49 -18.95
CA GLU A 558 4.46 12.37 -19.98
C GLU A 558 5.50 12.91 -20.97
N TYR A 559 6.72 13.21 -20.51
CA TYR A 559 7.84 13.61 -21.38
C TYR A 559 8.31 12.42 -22.24
N PHE A 560 8.45 11.23 -21.64
CA PHE A 560 8.74 10.01 -22.38
C PHE A 560 7.71 9.77 -23.50
N GLU A 561 6.42 9.92 -23.23
CA GLU A 561 5.37 9.85 -24.24
C GLU A 561 5.60 10.89 -25.35
N ALA A 562 5.84 12.16 -25.02
CA ALA A 562 6.07 13.22 -26.01
C ALA A 562 7.29 13.00 -26.90
N VAL A 563 8.36 12.40 -26.37
CA VAL A 563 9.59 12.06 -27.11
C VAL A 563 9.38 10.81 -27.96
N ALA A 564 8.94 9.70 -27.36
CA ALA A 564 8.78 8.43 -28.06
C ALA A 564 7.73 8.50 -29.18
N LEU A 565 6.71 9.36 -29.06
CA LEU A 565 5.69 9.54 -30.09
C LEU A 565 6.16 10.35 -31.32
N ALA A 566 7.40 10.87 -31.33
CA ALA A 566 8.05 11.30 -32.56
C ALA A 566 8.32 10.10 -33.51
N HIS A 567 8.55 8.92 -32.94
CA HIS A 567 8.83 7.66 -33.64
C HIS A 567 7.94 6.55 -33.06
N PRO A 568 6.63 6.59 -33.33
CA PRO A 568 5.63 5.86 -32.55
C PRO A 568 5.61 4.35 -32.85
N GLY A 569 6.20 3.90 -33.96
CA GLY A 569 6.32 2.48 -34.30
C GLY A 569 7.18 1.68 -33.32
N GLN A 570 8.05 2.34 -32.56
CA GLN A 570 9.02 1.73 -31.64
C GLN A 570 8.66 1.96 -30.16
N TYR A 571 7.39 2.27 -29.86
CA TYR A 571 6.97 2.76 -28.53
C TYR A 571 7.06 1.75 -27.36
N PHE A 572 6.84 0.46 -27.61
CA PHE A 572 6.67 -0.58 -26.56
C PHE A 572 7.93 -1.35 -26.22
#